data_AF-A0A8S2WDD5-F1
#
_entry.id   AF-A0A8S2WDD5-F1
#
_cell.length_a   1.000
_cell.length_b   1.000
_cell.length_c   1.000
_cell.angle_alpha   90.00
_cell.angle_beta   90.00
_cell.angle_gamma   90.00
#
_symmetry.space_group_name_H-M   'P 1'
#
loop_
_entity.id
_entity.type
_entity.pdbx_description
1 polymer ?
#
loop_
_entity_poly.entity_id
_entity_poly.type
_entity_poly.pdbx_seq_one_letter_code
_entity_poly.pdbx_strand_id
1 'polypeptide(L)'
;MPNGIVSYISPLYGGATSDKAIINMDGSQSLIELLEDGDNIMSDSGFSLDAKYTHLTLIHPPFLDRQKQLSSQQVLQTRIIASNYYWSSKNQNT
;
A
#
# COMPACT_ATOMS: atom_id res chain seq x y z
N MET A 1 3.43 -1.93 14.53
CA MET A 1 3.12 -0.58 14.01
C MET A 1 4.06 -0.27 12.87
N PRO A 2 3.62 0.33 11.77
CA PRO A 2 4.55 1.01 10.88
C PRO A 2 5.14 2.19 11.66
N ASN A 3 6.32 2.01 12.21
CA ASN A 3 7.06 2.98 13.01
C ASN A 3 7.89 3.95 12.13
N GLY A 4 7.61 3.97 10.82
CA GLY A 4 8.34 4.77 9.85
C GLY A 4 9.74 4.22 9.52
N ILE A 5 10.06 2.99 9.94
CA ILE A 5 11.31 2.33 9.56
C ILE A 5 11.21 1.87 8.11
N VAL A 6 12.27 2.11 7.34
CA VAL A 6 12.41 1.57 5.98
C VAL A 6 12.74 0.09 6.08
N SER A 7 11.81 -0.77 5.65
CA SER A 7 11.97 -2.23 5.69
C SER A 7 12.54 -2.82 4.40
N TYR A 8 12.39 -2.12 3.28
CA TYR A 8 12.78 -2.61 1.96
C TYR A 8 13.18 -1.45 1.05
N ILE A 9 14.23 -1.66 0.27
CA ILE A 9 14.67 -0.75 -0.79
C ILE A 9 14.86 -1.61 -2.05
N SER A 10 14.09 -1.32 -3.09
CA SER A 10 14.22 -2.04 -4.35
C SER A 10 15.49 -1.64 -5.10
N PRO A 11 15.93 -2.43 -6.10
CA PRO A 11 16.93 -1.98 -7.07
C PRO A 11 16.55 -0.67 -7.76
N LEU A 12 17.53 -0.03 -8.41
CA LEU A 12 17.28 1.15 -9.23
C LEU A 12 16.55 0.75 -10.51
N TYR A 13 15.45 1.44 -10.82
CA TYR A 13 14.70 1.31 -12.06
C TYR A 13 14.72 2.63 -12.84
N GLY A 14 14.76 2.55 -14.18
CA GLY A 14 14.70 3.73 -15.03
C GLY A 14 13.35 4.45 -14.96
N GLY A 15 13.31 5.74 -15.32
CA GLY A 15 12.15 6.61 -15.12
C GLY A 15 10.87 6.26 -15.90
N ALA A 16 10.87 5.21 -16.72
CA ALA A 16 9.70 4.71 -17.43
C ALA A 16 9.11 3.44 -16.80
N THR A 17 9.71 2.90 -15.74
CA THR A 17 9.22 1.71 -15.04
C THR A 17 8.11 2.12 -14.07
N SER A 18 6.94 1.50 -14.19
CA SER A 18 5.83 1.75 -13.26
C SER A 18 6.04 1.04 -11.92
N ASP A 19 5.45 1.58 -10.84
CA ASP A 19 5.48 0.95 -9.51
C ASP A 19 4.97 -0.50 -9.54
N LYS A 20 3.97 -0.76 -10.39
CA LYS A 20 3.44 -2.10 -10.63
C LYS A 20 4.47 -3.03 -11.26
N ALA A 21 5.27 -2.54 -12.21
CA ALA A 21 6.35 -3.33 -12.80
C ALA A 21 7.47 -3.59 -11.78
N ILE A 22 7.81 -2.61 -10.94
CA ILE A 22 8.81 -2.76 -9.86
C ILE A 22 8.40 -3.87 -8.89
N ILE A 23 7.13 -3.88 -8.47
CA ILE A 23 6.61 -4.86 -7.51
C ILE A 23 6.51 -6.26 -8.12
N ASN A 24 6.26 -6.36 -9.43
CA ASN A 24 6.15 -7.64 -10.13
C ASN A 24 7.45 -8.19 -10.72
N MET A 25 8.52 -7.38 -10.73
CA MET A 25 9.77 -7.78 -11.37
C MET A 25 10.42 -8.93 -10.61
N ASP A 26 10.72 -9.94 -11.40
CA ASP A 26 11.41 -11.18 -11.11
C ASP A 26 12.91 -10.90 -10.96
N GLY A 27 13.32 -10.60 -9.73
CA GLY A 27 14.72 -10.53 -9.29
C GLY A 27 14.97 -11.52 -8.15
N SER A 28 16.12 -11.41 -7.48
CA SER A 28 16.49 -12.31 -6.37
C SER A 28 15.57 -12.21 -5.13
N GLN A 29 14.73 -11.19 -5.05
CA GLN A 29 13.65 -11.03 -4.08
C GLN A 29 12.68 -9.94 -4.55
N SER A 30 11.45 -10.29 -4.92
CA SER A 30 10.38 -9.30 -5.16
C SER A 30 9.79 -8.84 -3.82
N LEU A 31 9.29 -7.59 -3.74
CA LEU A 31 8.56 -7.11 -2.56
C LEU A 31 7.39 -8.04 -2.22
N ILE A 32 6.72 -8.64 -3.21
CA ILE A 32 5.56 -9.51 -2.94
C ILE A 32 5.96 -10.82 -2.29
N GLU A 33 7.16 -11.35 -2.57
CA GLU A 33 7.64 -12.59 -1.96
C GLU A 33 7.97 -12.42 -0.47
N LEU A 34 8.03 -11.18 0.01
CA LEU A 34 8.20 -10.85 1.43
C LEU A 34 6.89 -10.77 2.20
N LEU A 35 5.75 -10.76 1.51
CA LEU A 35 4.43 -10.60 2.11
C LEU A 35 3.78 -11.96 2.33
N GLU A 36 3.06 -12.07 3.43
CA GLU A 36 2.34 -13.28 3.81
C GLU A 36 0.84 -13.15 3.51
N ASP A 37 0.16 -14.30 3.42
CA ASP A 37 -1.29 -14.33 3.25
C ASP A 37 -1.99 -13.56 4.37
N GLY A 38 -2.91 -12.66 3.99
CA GLY A 38 -3.63 -11.82 4.94
C GLY A 38 -2.96 -10.48 5.23
N ASP A 39 -1.77 -10.22 4.69
CA ASP A 39 -1.11 -8.92 4.84
C ASP A 39 -1.93 -7.79 4.23
N ASN A 40 -1.94 -6.67 4.94
CA ASN A 40 -2.63 -5.46 4.53
C ASN A 40 -1.58 -4.41 4.10
N ILE A 41 -1.71 -3.90 2.88
CA ILE A 41 -0.79 -2.93 2.27
C ILE A 41 -1.51 -1.60 2.11
N MET A 42 -0.87 -0.50 2.54
CA MET A 42 -1.31 0.84 2.18
C MET A 42 -0.51 1.35 0.98
N SER A 43 -1.18 1.90 -0.03
CA SER A 43 -0.49 2.49 -1.19
C SER A 43 -1.17 3.77 -1.66
N ASP A 44 -0.38 4.60 -2.33
CA ASP A 44 -0.86 5.79 -3.02
C ASP A 44 -1.95 5.47 -4.05
N SER A 45 -2.82 6.45 -4.27
CA SER A 45 -3.91 6.36 -5.23
C SER A 45 -3.37 6.21 -6.65
N GLY A 46 -3.84 5.20 -7.37
CA GLY A 46 -3.38 4.86 -8.72
C GLY A 46 -2.54 3.59 -8.79
N PHE A 47 -2.12 3.05 -7.64
CA PHE A 47 -1.51 1.74 -7.57
C PHE A 47 -2.57 0.62 -7.59
N SER A 48 -2.23 -0.52 -8.21
CA SER A 48 -3.08 -1.71 -8.21
C SER A 48 -2.22 -2.97 -8.19
N LEU A 49 -2.66 -3.96 -7.41
CA LEU A 49 -2.06 -5.31 -7.42
C LEU A 49 -2.58 -6.12 -8.61
N ASP A 50 -1.77 -7.07 -9.08
CA ASP A 50 -2.23 -8.05 -10.05
C ASP A 50 -3.18 -9.06 -9.41
N ALA A 51 -4.07 -9.61 -10.24
CA ALA A 51 -5.08 -10.59 -9.83
C ALA A 51 -4.50 -11.89 -9.22
N LYS A 52 -3.19 -12.14 -9.35
CA LYS A 52 -2.50 -13.23 -8.68
C LYS A 52 -2.28 -13.01 -7.16
N TYR A 53 -2.46 -11.78 -6.66
CA TYR A 53 -2.19 -11.41 -5.27
C TYR A 53 -3.47 -11.19 -4.46
N THR A 54 -4.50 -12.01 -4.69
CA THR A 54 -5.79 -11.91 -3.98
C THR A 54 -5.72 -12.20 -2.49
N HIS A 55 -4.62 -12.80 -2.03
CA HIS A 55 -4.35 -13.04 -0.61
C HIS A 55 -3.92 -11.79 0.16
N LEU A 56 -3.58 -10.70 -0.56
CA LEU A 56 -3.18 -9.42 0.02
C LEU A 56 -4.35 -8.43 -0.02
N THR A 57 -4.45 -7.59 1.00
CA THR A 57 -5.46 -6.54 1.06
C THR A 57 -4.82 -5.18 0.77
N LEU A 58 -5.17 -4.57 -0.37
CA LEU A 58 -4.71 -3.22 -0.72
C LEU A 58 -5.68 -2.15 -0.20
N ILE A 59 -5.14 -1.19 0.54
CA ILE A 59 -5.89 -0.09 1.17
C ILE A 59 -5.41 1.23 0.59
N HIS A 60 -6.32 1.97 -0.04
CA HIS A 60 -6.05 3.30 -0.56
C HIS A 60 -6.66 4.37 0.35
N PRO A 61 -5.87 5.36 0.80
CA PRO A 61 -6.43 6.58 1.37
C PRO A 61 -7.33 7.30 0.36
N PRO A 62 -8.34 8.06 0.83
CA PRO A 62 -9.09 8.97 -0.03
C PRO A 62 -8.17 9.88 -0.84
N PHE A 63 -8.45 10.03 -2.14
CA PHE A 63 -7.66 10.84 -3.06
C PHE A 63 -8.49 11.92 -3.75
N LEU A 64 -7.79 12.94 -4.24
CA LEU A 64 -8.34 14.08 -4.97
C LEU A 64 -8.62 13.68 -6.41
N ASP A 65 -9.76 13.03 -6.68
CA ASP A 65 -10.16 12.70 -8.05
C ASP A 65 -10.53 13.98 -8.84
N ARG A 66 -11.80 14.42 -8.74
CA ARG A 66 -12.30 15.65 -9.41
C ARG A 66 -12.42 16.84 -8.48
N GLN A 67 -12.05 16.68 -7.22
CA GLN A 67 -12.19 17.70 -6.19
C GLN A 67 -10.88 18.46 -6.03
N LYS A 68 -10.97 19.78 -5.78
CA LYS A 68 -9.79 20.62 -5.51
C LYS A 68 -9.17 20.35 -4.13
N GLN A 69 -9.96 19.86 -3.17
CA GLN A 69 -9.57 19.58 -1.79
C GLN A 69 -10.34 18.38 -1.26
N LEU A 70 -9.75 17.65 -0.30
CA LEU A 70 -10.42 16.57 0.40
C LEU A 70 -11.44 17.16 1.37
N SER A 71 -12.60 16.51 1.51
CA SER A 71 -13.54 16.87 2.55
C SER A 71 -12.96 16.60 3.95
N SER A 72 -13.51 17.25 4.98
CA SER A 72 -13.10 16.98 6.36
C SER A 72 -13.23 15.51 6.74
N GLN A 73 -14.24 14.79 6.21
CA GLN A 73 -14.38 13.35 6.43
C GLN A 73 -13.26 12.56 5.74
N GLN A 74 -12.88 12.91 4.51
CA GLN A 74 -11.81 12.24 3.78
C GLN A 74 -10.43 12.47 4.43
N VAL A 75 -10.18 13.68 4.93
CA VAL A 75 -8.99 13.99 5.72
C VAL A 75 -8.95 13.15 7.00
N LEU A 76 -10.09 13.07 7.71
CA LEU A 76 -10.19 12.25 8.91
C LEU A 76 -9.96 10.77 8.61
N GLN A 77 -10.57 10.25 7.55
CA GLN A 77 -10.37 8.86 7.12
C GLN A 77 -8.91 8.58 6.76
N THR A 78 -8.25 9.48 6.04
CA THR A 78 -6.81 9.38 5.74
C THR A 78 -5.98 9.30 7.02
N ARG A 79 -6.27 10.16 8.00
CA ARG A 79 -5.61 10.14 9.30
C ARG A 79 -5.86 8.85 10.06
N ILE A 80 -7.08 8.31 9.99
CA ILE A 80 -7.44 7.03 10.64
C ILE A 80 -6.66 5.90 9.98
N ILE A 81 -6.65 5.79 8.64
CA ILE A 81 -5.92 4.74 7.93
C ILE A 81 -4.41 4.84 8.22
N ALA A 82 -3.84 6.04 8.28
CA ALA A 82 -2.44 6.22 8.65
C ALA A 82 -2.15 6.00 10.15
N SER A 83 -3.19 5.84 10.98
CA SER A 83 -3.02 5.65 12.42
C SER A 83 -2.75 4.19 12.77
N ASN A 84 -1.98 3.99 13.85
CA ASN A 84 -1.78 2.70 14.48
C ASN A 84 -3.10 1.94 14.73
N TYR A 85 -4.09 2.61 15.32
CA TYR A 85 -5.34 1.99 15.75
C TYR A 85 -6.03 1.23 14.62
N TYR A 86 -6.05 1.81 13.42
CA TYR A 86 -6.65 1.17 12.25
C TYR A 86 -6.01 -0.17 11.92
N TRP A 87 -4.67 -0.21 11.82
CA TRP A 87 -3.93 -1.44 11.50
C TRP A 87 -4.03 -2.48 12.61
N SER A 88 -3.99 -2.06 13.87
CA SER A 88 -4.19 -2.97 15.01
C SER A 88 -5.57 -3.62 15.00
N SER A 89 -6.62 -2.89 14.59
CA SER A 89 -7.98 -3.44 14.49
C SER A 89 -8.17 -4.39 13.31
N LYS A 90 -7.37 -4.25 12.25
CA LYS A 90 -7.42 -5.09 11.06
C LYS A 90 -6.73 -6.45 11.27
N ASN A 91 -5.61 -6.45 11.97
CA ASN A 91 -4.85 -7.68 12.26
C ASN A 91 -5.51 -8.58 13.32
N GLN A 92 -6.58 -8.14 14.00
CA GLN A 92 -7.32 -8.95 14.98
C GLN A 92 -8.58 -9.62 14.41
N ASN A 93 -8.97 -9.31 13.16
CA ASN A 93 -10.20 -9.83 12.52
C ASN A 93 -9.91 -10.85 11.42
N THR A 94 -8.71 -11.41 11.40
CA THR A 94 -8.20 -12.49 10.55
C THR A 94 -7.65 -13.57 11.45
#